data_AF-A0A9D6N325-F1
#
_entry.id   AF-A0A9D6N325-F1
#
_cell.length_a   1.000
_cell.length_b   1.000
_cell.length_c   1.000
_cell.angle_alpha   90.00
_cell.angle_beta   90.00
_cell.angle_gamma   90.00
#
_symmetry.space_group_name_H-M   'P 1'
#
loop_
_entity.id
_entity.type
_entity.pdbx_description
1 polymer ?
#
loop_
_entity_poly.entity_id
_entity_poly.type
_entity_poly.pdbx_seq_one_letter_code
_entity_poly.pdbx_strand_id
1 'polypeptide(L)'
;MCCPPFETQILAMIDGELPEPHRAILRRHLASCTSCRAFAEEVERWDLTLSREGVFPRISAGFDARLRAAMEASPAASAAELSERKRELQREYEDGMRRIESGWRTPSRLLELFGISLVVGLTLHLLWAQVGDLLTASGEWEGGGLLAMAIALGALVAAGWISAQMLVFSTRRFQQGPVLV
;
A
#
# COMPACT_ATOMS: atom_id res chain seq x y z
N MET A 1 0.38 17.19 11.61
CA MET A 1 0.24 15.91 10.89
C MET A 1 1.21 14.92 11.49
N CYS A 2 0.79 13.68 11.75
CA CYS A 2 1.66 12.63 12.27
C CYS A 2 2.72 12.27 11.21
N CYS A 3 3.91 11.83 11.64
CA CYS A 3 4.96 11.41 10.71
C CYS A 3 4.67 9.97 10.23
N PRO A 4 4.40 9.73 8.93
CA PRO A 4 4.00 8.42 8.43
C PRO A 4 4.91 7.24 8.83
N PRO A 5 6.25 7.34 8.80
CA PRO A 5 7.09 6.19 9.17
C PRO A 5 7.05 5.85 10.66
N PHE A 6 6.68 6.80 11.53
CA PHE A 6 6.61 6.58 12.97
C PHE A 6 5.24 6.12 13.42
N GLU A 7 4.18 6.43 12.66
CA GLU A 7 2.81 5.96 12.94
C GLU A 7 2.75 4.43 13.02
N THR A 8 3.27 3.73 12.00
CA THR A 8 3.33 2.26 11.99
C THR A 8 4.17 1.70 13.13
N GLN A 9 5.27 2.38 13.48
CA GLN A 9 6.14 1.94 14.58
C GLN A 9 5.47 2.12 15.95
N ILE A 10 4.66 3.17 16.12
CA ILE A 10 3.87 3.40 17.35
C ILE A 10 2.86 2.27 17.54
N LEU A 11 2.12 1.92 16.49
CA LEU A 11 1.18 0.80 16.52
C LEU A 11 1.89 -0.52 16.87
N ALA A 12 2.96 -0.85 16.14
CA ALA A 12 3.75 -2.06 16.40
C ALA A 12 4.38 -2.07 17.82
N MET A 13 4.69 -0.92 18.41
CA MET A 13 5.20 -0.85 19.78
C MET A 13 4.11 -1.20 20.79
N ILE A 14 2.90 -0.68 20.60
CA ILE A 14 1.74 -0.92 21.47
C ILE A 14 1.32 -2.41 21.40
N ASP A 15 1.34 -3.00 20.21
CA ASP A 15 1.07 -4.43 20.01
C ASP A 15 2.20 -5.36 20.51
N GLY A 16 3.33 -4.79 20.98
CA GLY A 16 4.48 -5.54 21.48
C GLY A 16 5.39 -6.14 20.38
N GLU A 17 5.07 -5.91 19.10
CA GLU A 17 5.76 -6.47 17.94
C GLU A 17 7.03 -5.68 17.53
N LEU A 18 7.19 -4.44 18.01
CA LEU A 18 8.35 -3.62 17.63
C LEU A 18 9.64 -4.14 18.30
N PRO A 19 10.71 -4.47 17.53
CA PRO A 19 11.99 -4.90 18.10
C PRO A 19 12.67 -3.82 18.97
N GLU A 20 13.43 -4.23 19.99
CA GLU A 20 14.07 -3.30 20.94
C GLU A 20 14.99 -2.23 20.29
N PRO A 21 15.77 -2.52 19.24
CA PRO A 21 16.55 -1.50 18.54
C PRO A 21 15.69 -0.36 17.98
N HIS A 22 14.51 -0.68 17.45
CA HIS A 22 13.58 0.31 16.90
C HIS A 22 12.82 1.07 18.00
N ARG A 23 12.52 0.42 19.13
CA ARG A 23 11.90 1.08 20.29
C ARG A 23 12.75 2.23 20.82
N ALA A 24 14.07 2.06 20.88
CA ALA A 24 14.97 3.12 21.33
C ALA A 24 14.91 4.37 20.43
N ILE A 25 14.87 4.17 19.10
CA ILE A 25 14.75 5.24 18.11
C ILE A 25 13.39 5.92 18.24
N LEU A 26 12.32 5.14 18.34
CA LEU A 26 10.96 5.65 18.49
C LEU A 26 10.80 6.46 19.77
N ARG A 27 11.30 5.98 20.92
CA ARG A 27 11.28 6.72 22.20
C ARG A 27 11.98 8.08 22.08
N ARG A 28 13.11 8.15 21.36
CA ARG A 28 13.80 9.42 21.09
C ARG A 28 12.94 10.36 20.23
N HIS A 29 12.25 9.84 19.22
CA HIS A 29 11.36 10.63 18.38
C HIS A 29 10.14 11.14 19.17
N LEU A 30 9.52 10.29 19.99
CA LEU A 30 8.40 10.67 20.85
C LEU A 30 8.80 11.75 21.86
N ALA A 31 10.07 11.78 22.29
CA ALA A 31 10.57 12.84 23.17
C ALA A 31 10.58 14.23 22.49
N SER A 32 10.83 14.32 21.18
CA SER A 32 10.94 15.58 20.45
C SER A 32 9.70 15.97 19.64
N CYS A 33 8.85 15.00 19.26
CA CYS A 33 7.71 15.22 18.38
C CYS A 33 6.38 15.17 19.16
N THR A 34 5.74 16.31 19.36
CA THR A 34 4.48 16.42 20.11
C THR A 34 3.31 15.75 19.40
N SER A 35 3.23 15.80 18.06
CA SER A 35 2.15 15.16 17.30
C SER A 35 2.19 13.64 17.40
N CYS A 36 3.37 13.03 17.27
CA CYS A 36 3.53 11.58 17.40
C CYS A 36 3.29 11.12 18.84
N ARG A 37 3.64 11.93 19.84
CA ARG A 37 3.32 11.65 21.25
C ARG A 37 1.81 11.65 21.51
N ALA A 38 1.11 12.69 21.04
CA ALA A 38 -0.34 12.77 21.17
C ALA A 38 -1.05 11.61 20.47
N PHE A 39 -0.54 11.17 19.31
CA PHE A 39 -1.04 9.99 18.62
C PHE A 39 -0.81 8.71 19.44
N ALA A 40 0.38 8.51 20.00
CA ALA A 40 0.65 7.34 20.86
C ALA A 40 -0.28 7.30 22.08
N GLU A 41 -0.47 8.43 22.76
CA GLU A 41 -1.39 8.55 23.90
C GLU A 41 -2.86 8.30 23.51
N GLU A 42 -3.25 8.70 22.30
CA GLU A 42 -4.59 8.43 21.77
C GLU A 42 -4.79 6.93 21.51
N VAL A 43 -3.84 6.27 20.84
CA VAL A 43 -3.92 4.82 20.58
C VAL A 43 -3.92 4.02 21.89
N GLU A 44 -3.06 4.36 22.86
CA GLU A 44 -3.07 3.72 24.18
C GLU A 44 -4.43 3.90 24.90
N ARG A 45 -5.05 5.07 24.77
CA ARG A 45 -6.38 5.32 25.33
C ARG A 45 -7.45 4.44 24.66
N TRP A 46 -7.37 4.27 23.35
CA TRP A 46 -8.27 3.38 22.61
C TRP A 46 -8.08 1.92 23.05
N ASP A 47 -6.84 1.45 23.15
CA ASP A 47 -6.52 0.10 23.62
C ASP A 47 -7.10 -0.17 25.02
N LEU A 48 -6.92 0.76 25.95
CA LEU A 48 -7.50 0.68 27.30
C LEU A 48 -9.03 0.74 27.31
N THR A 49 -9.64 1.45 26.35
CA THR A 49 -11.10 1.56 26.25
C THR A 49 -11.68 0.26 25.70
N LEU A 50 -11.12 -0.26 24.60
CA LEU A 50 -11.49 -1.54 24.03
C LEU A 50 -11.26 -2.69 25.02
N SER A 51 -10.17 -2.65 25.78
CA SER A 51 -9.88 -3.63 26.83
C SER A 51 -10.85 -3.58 28.02
N ARG A 52 -11.59 -2.47 28.21
CA ARG A 52 -12.58 -2.33 29.28
C ARG A 52 -14.00 -2.60 28.81
N GLU A 53 -14.34 -2.13 27.62
CA GLU A 53 -15.68 -2.24 27.03
C GLU A 53 -15.88 -3.53 26.23
N GLY A 54 -14.78 -4.21 25.87
CA GLY A 54 -14.82 -5.47 25.15
C GLY A 54 -15.63 -6.51 25.91
N VAL A 55 -16.57 -7.14 25.21
CA VAL A 55 -17.24 -8.35 25.71
C VAL A 55 -16.25 -9.50 25.58
N PHE A 56 -15.44 -9.70 26.61
CA PHE A 56 -14.55 -10.84 26.67
C PHE A 56 -15.36 -12.11 26.90
N PRO A 57 -15.15 -13.17 26.09
CA PRO A 57 -15.80 -14.44 26.33
C PRO A 57 -15.41 -14.94 27.72
N ARG A 58 -16.40 -15.31 28.54
CA ARG A 58 -16.14 -15.92 29.85
C ARG A 58 -15.44 -17.26 29.64
N ILE A 59 -14.14 -17.28 29.92
CA ILE A 59 -13.36 -18.51 29.93
C ILE A 59 -13.83 -19.36 31.11
N SER A 60 -14.25 -20.61 30.84
CA SER A 60 -14.69 -21.51 31.91
C SER A 60 -13.53 -21.81 32.87
N ALA A 61 -13.80 -22.00 34.18
CA ALA A 61 -12.77 -22.27 35.19
C ALA A 61 -11.85 -23.48 34.91
N GLY A 62 -12.28 -24.42 34.06
CA GLY A 62 -11.48 -25.58 33.65
C GLY A 62 -10.78 -25.44 32.30
N PHE A 63 -10.87 -24.29 31.63
CA PHE A 63 -10.30 -24.09 30.29
C PHE A 63 -8.80 -24.31 30.28
N ASP A 64 -8.05 -23.69 31.21
CA ASP A 64 -6.59 -23.81 31.26
C ASP A 64 -6.12 -25.24 31.50
N ALA A 65 -6.85 -26.00 32.32
CA ALA A 65 -6.56 -27.41 32.55
C ALA A 65 -6.83 -28.24 31.29
N ARG A 66 -7.94 -27.97 30.57
CA ARG A 66 -8.23 -28.63 29.30
C ARG A 66 -7.25 -28.23 28.20
N LEU A 67 -6.82 -26.97 28.16
CA LEU A 67 -5.85 -26.48 27.19
C LEU A 67 -4.48 -27.14 27.43
N ARG A 68 -4.01 -27.19 28.68
CA ARG A 68 -2.77 -27.90 29.03
C ARG A 68 -2.85 -29.38 28.71
N ALA A 69 -3.95 -30.05 29.11
CA ALA A 69 -4.16 -31.45 28.77
C ALA A 69 -4.20 -31.67 27.25
N ALA A 70 -4.80 -30.75 26.48
CA ALA A 70 -4.80 -30.82 25.02
C ALA A 70 -3.40 -30.60 24.43
N MET A 71 -2.61 -29.66 24.97
CA MET A 71 -1.23 -29.43 24.54
C MET A 71 -0.32 -30.62 24.84
N GLU A 72 -0.50 -31.28 25.99
CA GLU A 72 0.24 -32.50 26.37
C GLU A 72 -0.21 -33.72 25.57
N ALA A 73 -1.51 -33.82 25.27
CA ALA A 73 -2.07 -34.91 24.47
C ALA A 73 -1.78 -34.78 22.98
N SER A 74 -1.52 -33.56 22.49
CA SER A 74 -1.04 -33.34 21.13
C SER A 74 0.45 -33.70 21.06
N PRO A 75 0.83 -34.80 20.37
CA PRO A 75 2.24 -35.07 20.13
C PRO A 75 2.84 -33.88 19.40
N ALA A 76 4.03 -33.45 19.85
CA ALA A 76 4.79 -32.45 19.11
C ALA A 76 4.98 -32.99 17.69
N ALA A 77 4.34 -32.34 16.71
CA ALA A 77 4.48 -32.70 15.32
C ALA A 77 5.97 -32.69 14.96
N SER A 78 6.42 -33.74 14.29
CA SER A 78 7.79 -33.82 13.81
C SER A 78 8.09 -32.63 12.89
N ALA A 79 9.36 -32.24 12.79
CA ALA A 79 9.77 -31.16 11.90
C ALA A 79 9.31 -31.39 10.44
N ALA A 80 9.22 -32.66 10.01
CA ALA A 80 8.69 -33.05 8.72
C ALA A 80 7.20 -32.72 8.59
N GLU A 81 6.36 -33.16 9.53
CA GLU A 81 4.91 -32.88 9.56
C GLU A 81 4.62 -31.38 9.64
N LEU A 82 5.38 -30.63 10.43
CA LEU A 82 5.25 -29.17 10.50
C LEU A 82 5.57 -28.51 9.15
N SER A 83 6.60 -28.98 8.46
CA SER A 83 6.97 -28.43 7.14
C SER A 83 5.90 -28.74 6.07
N GLU A 84 5.30 -29.92 6.13
CA GLU A 84 4.21 -30.32 5.25
C GLU A 84 2.94 -29.52 5.53
N ARG A 85 2.57 -29.36 6.80
CA ARG A 85 1.42 -28.55 7.22
C ARG A 85 1.59 -27.08 6.83
N LYS A 86 2.80 -26.52 6.94
CA LYS A 86 3.10 -25.17 6.48
C LYS A 86 2.91 -25.04 4.96
N ARG A 87 3.37 -26.03 4.18
CA ARG A 87 3.18 -26.05 2.72
C ARG A 87 1.71 -26.14 2.33
N GLU A 88 0.92 -26.93 3.05
CA GLU A 88 -0.52 -27.05 2.84
C GLU A 88 -1.23 -25.71 3.11
N LEU A 89 -0.98 -25.09 4.27
CA LEU A 89 -1.52 -23.76 4.60
C LEU A 89 -1.12 -22.69 3.59
N GLN A 90 0.12 -22.72 3.10
CA GLN A 90 0.59 -21.80 2.07
C GLN A 90 -0.22 -21.97 0.77
N ARG A 91 -0.52 -23.21 0.37
CA ARG A 91 -1.37 -23.49 -0.81
C ARG A 91 -2.80 -23.01 -0.60
N GLU A 92 -3.38 -23.27 0.57
CA GLU A 92 -4.74 -22.80 0.90
C GLU A 92 -4.83 -21.27 0.88
N TYR A 93 -3.80 -20.58 1.39
CA TYR A 93 -3.69 -19.13 1.33
C TYR A 93 -3.61 -18.61 -0.11
N GLU A 94 -2.72 -19.19 -0.92
CA GLU A 94 -2.58 -18.85 -2.33
C GLU A 94 -3.88 -19.09 -3.12
N ASP A 95 -4.59 -20.18 -2.81
CA ASP A 95 -5.90 -20.48 -3.39
C ASP A 95 -6.99 -19.49 -2.94
N GLY A 96 -6.98 -19.08 -1.67
CA GLY A 96 -7.82 -18.01 -1.15
C GLY A 96 -7.59 -16.70 -1.89
N MET A 97 -6.32 -16.29 -2.02
CA MET A 97 -5.94 -15.08 -2.74
C MET A 97 -6.34 -15.13 -4.20
N ARG A 98 -6.16 -16.26 -4.88
CA ARG A 98 -6.61 -16.44 -6.27
C ARG A 98 -8.13 -16.29 -6.40
N ARG A 99 -8.92 -16.76 -5.43
CA ARG A 99 -10.38 -16.57 -5.42
C ARG A 99 -10.78 -15.11 -5.24
N ILE A 100 -10.14 -14.41 -4.32
CA ILE A 100 -10.38 -12.98 -4.09
C ILE A 100 -9.99 -12.18 -5.34
N GLU A 101 -8.82 -12.43 -5.91
CA GLU A 101 -8.36 -11.76 -7.13
C GLU A 101 -9.24 -12.06 -8.35
N SER A 102 -9.71 -13.30 -8.50
CA SER A 102 -10.57 -13.67 -9.64
C SER A 102 -11.98 -13.07 -9.52
N GLY A 103 -12.49 -12.88 -8.30
CA GLY A 103 -13.77 -12.20 -8.04
C GLY A 103 -13.74 -10.68 -8.28
N TRP A 104 -12.57 -10.04 -8.20
CA TRP A 104 -12.41 -8.58 -8.34
C TRP A 104 -11.89 -8.09 -9.70
N ARG A 105 -11.70 -8.99 -10.68
CA ARG A 105 -11.05 -8.66 -11.97
C ARG A 105 -11.92 -7.95 -13.01
N THR A 106 -13.22 -7.79 -12.82
CA THR A 106 -14.11 -7.21 -13.85
C THR A 106 -14.31 -5.68 -13.79
N PRO A 107 -14.39 -4.99 -12.63
CA PRO A 107 -14.59 -3.53 -12.63
C PRO A 107 -13.28 -2.72 -12.66
N SER A 108 -12.14 -3.26 -12.19
CA SER A 108 -10.89 -2.50 -12.08
C SER A 108 -10.28 -2.12 -13.45
N ARG A 109 -10.36 -3.01 -14.44
CA ARG A 109 -9.88 -2.71 -15.81
C ARG A 109 -10.67 -1.60 -16.48
N LEU A 110 -11.97 -1.50 -16.22
CA LEU A 110 -12.79 -0.40 -16.72
C LEU A 110 -12.38 0.90 -16.04
N LEU A 111 -12.18 0.88 -14.71
CA LEU A 111 -11.75 2.06 -13.97
C LEU A 111 -10.36 2.55 -14.41
N GLU A 112 -9.42 1.64 -14.66
CA GLU A 112 -8.11 1.96 -15.24
C GLU A 112 -8.23 2.54 -16.64
N LEU A 113 -9.08 1.96 -17.49
CA LEU A 113 -9.32 2.47 -18.84
C LEU A 113 -9.94 3.88 -18.81
N PHE A 114 -10.94 4.10 -17.96
CA PHE A 114 -11.54 5.42 -17.75
C PHE A 114 -10.53 6.43 -17.22
N GLY A 115 -9.70 6.03 -16.25
CA GLY A 115 -8.64 6.88 -15.71
C GLY A 115 -7.64 7.30 -16.79
N ILE A 116 -7.15 6.36 -17.60
CA ILE A 116 -6.21 6.65 -18.68
C ILE A 116 -6.87 7.52 -19.76
N SER A 117 -8.09 7.18 -20.19
CA SER A 117 -8.82 7.97 -21.19
C SER A 117 -9.08 9.41 -20.72
N LEU A 118 -9.38 9.62 -19.44
CA LEU A 118 -9.60 10.94 -18.88
C LEU A 118 -8.31 11.78 -18.87
N VAL A 119 -7.19 11.19 -18.45
CA VAL A 119 -5.88 11.88 -18.44
C VAL A 119 -5.42 12.22 -19.85
N VAL A 120 -5.51 11.28 -20.79
CA VAL A 120 -5.13 11.50 -22.20
C VAL A 120 -6.02 12.56 -22.84
N GLY A 121 -7.34 12.46 -22.63
CA GLY A 121 -8.30 13.43 -23.16
C GLY A 121 -8.08 14.83 -22.63
N LEU A 122 -7.85 14.98 -21.31
CA LEU A 122 -7.56 16.26 -20.68
C LEU A 122 -6.25 16.86 -21.20
N THR A 123 -5.21 16.05 -21.33
CA THR A 123 -3.91 16.49 -21.84
C THR A 123 -4.03 16.99 -23.28
N LEU A 124 -4.73 16.25 -24.14
CA LEU A 124 -4.94 16.63 -25.53
C LEU A 124 -5.79 17.90 -25.65
N HIS A 125 -6.81 18.05 -24.80
CA HIS A 125 -7.66 19.23 -24.75
C HIS A 125 -6.88 20.49 -24.36
N LEU A 126 -6.05 20.41 -23.32
CA LEU A 126 -5.19 21.51 -22.89
C LEU A 126 -4.18 21.90 -23.97
N LEU A 127 -3.61 20.90 -24.66
CA LEU A 127 -2.67 21.13 -25.76
C LEU A 127 -3.36 21.84 -26.94
N TRP A 128 -4.60 21.45 -27.27
CA TRP A 128 -5.39 22.09 -28.32
C TRP A 128 -5.73 23.54 -27.99
N ALA A 129 -6.14 23.83 -26.75
CA ALA A 129 -6.45 25.19 -26.30
C ALA A 129 -5.23 26.11 -26.42
N GLN A 130 -4.06 25.65 -26.00
CA GLN A 130 -2.79 26.39 -26.10
C GLN A 130 -2.38 26.69 -27.55
N VAL A 131 -2.63 25.76 -28.49
CA VAL A 131 -2.33 25.96 -29.91
C VAL A 131 -3.23 27.04 -30.53
N GLY A 132 -4.50 27.11 -30.13
CA GLY A 132 -5.42 28.17 -30.59
C GLY A 132 -4.98 29.58 -30.18
N ASP A 133 -4.55 29.73 -28.92
CA ASP A 133 -4.02 30.99 -28.41
C ASP A 133 -2.69 31.38 -29.07
N LEU A 134 -1.82 30.40 -29.35
CA LEU A 134 -0.57 30.63 -30.08
C LEU A 134 -0.80 31.04 -31.54
N LEU A 135 -1.77 30.43 -32.22
CA LEU A 135 -2.10 30.77 -33.61
C LEU A 135 -2.68 32.17 -33.74
N THR A 136 -3.53 32.58 -32.80
CA THR A 136 -4.11 33.94 -32.76
C THR A 136 -3.06 34.99 -32.37
N ALA A 137 -2.11 34.65 -31.49
CA ALA A 137 -1.00 35.54 -31.12
C ALA A 137 0.11 35.64 -32.19
N SER A 138 0.26 34.63 -33.06
CA SER A 138 1.33 34.59 -34.08
C SER A 138 1.09 35.47 -35.31
N GLY A 139 -0.01 36.22 -35.37
CA GLY A 139 -0.34 37.14 -36.48
C GLY A 139 0.68 38.26 -36.72
N GLU A 140 1.64 38.49 -35.81
CA GLU A 140 2.62 39.58 -35.89
C GLU A 140 4.11 39.15 -35.86
N TRP A 141 4.44 37.85 -35.83
CA TRP A 141 5.85 37.40 -35.69
C TRP A 141 6.36 36.57 -36.89
N GLU A 142 7.00 37.26 -37.83
CA GLU A 142 7.86 36.68 -38.89
C GLU A 142 9.10 35.99 -38.26
N GLY A 143 8.94 34.77 -37.71
CA GLY A 143 10.06 33.96 -37.23
C GLY A 143 9.74 32.95 -36.12
N GLY A 144 8.57 33.03 -35.48
CA GLY A 144 8.23 32.21 -34.30
C GLY A 144 7.82 30.75 -34.57
N GLY A 145 7.52 30.39 -35.83
CA GLY A 145 6.93 29.09 -36.17
C GLY A 145 7.82 27.88 -35.82
N LEU A 146 9.15 28.01 -35.99
CA LEU A 146 10.07 26.90 -35.71
C LEU A 146 10.22 26.61 -34.21
N LEU A 147 10.17 27.64 -33.35
CA LEU A 147 10.23 27.47 -31.91
C LEU A 147 8.96 26.82 -31.36
N ALA A 148 7.79 27.28 -31.81
CA ALA A 148 6.51 26.69 -31.43
C ALA A 148 6.41 25.21 -31.87
N MET A 149 6.88 24.89 -33.07
CA MET A 149 6.91 23.52 -33.57
C MET A 149 7.87 22.62 -32.76
N ALA A 150 9.03 23.15 -32.36
CA ALA A 150 9.99 22.43 -31.52
C ALA A 150 9.43 22.14 -30.11
N ILE A 151 8.70 23.08 -29.51
CA ILE A 151 8.05 22.89 -28.20
C ILE A 151 6.95 21.83 -28.30
N ALA A 152 6.13 21.87 -29.35
CA ALA A 152 5.07 20.87 -29.57
C ALA A 152 5.64 19.45 -29.77
N LEU A 153 6.72 19.31 -30.56
CA LEU A 153 7.44 18.05 -30.74
C LEU A 153 8.06 17.55 -29.43
N GLY A 154 8.67 18.45 -28.65
CA GLY A 154 9.23 18.11 -27.34
C GLY A 154 8.18 17.57 -26.36
N ALA A 155 7.00 18.19 -26.33
CA ALA A 155 5.88 17.75 -25.49
C ALA A 155 5.37 16.35 -25.89
N LEU A 156 5.26 16.06 -27.20
CA LEU A 156 4.85 14.75 -27.70
C LEU A 156 5.86 13.65 -27.37
N VAL A 157 7.15 13.92 -27.51
CA VAL A 157 8.22 12.97 -27.16
C VAL A 157 8.23 12.69 -25.65
N ALA A 158 8.08 13.73 -24.82
CA ALA A 158 8.03 13.57 -23.37
C ALA A 158 6.80 12.75 -22.93
N ALA A 159 5.62 13.01 -23.50
CA ALA A 159 4.40 12.27 -23.21
C ALA A 159 4.52 10.78 -23.62
N GLY A 160 5.12 10.50 -24.79
CA GLY A 160 5.40 9.15 -25.23
C GLY A 160 6.38 8.41 -24.32
N TRP A 161 7.43 9.09 -23.86
CA TRP A 161 8.42 8.52 -22.94
C TRP A 161 7.81 8.15 -21.58
N ILE A 162 7.01 9.05 -20.99
CA ILE A 162 6.33 8.81 -19.71
C ILE A 162 5.37 7.62 -19.82
N SER A 163 4.64 7.52 -20.93
CA SER A 163 3.71 6.40 -21.19
C SER A 163 4.45 5.06 -21.32
N ALA A 164 5.59 5.02 -22.02
CA ALA A 164 6.42 3.83 -22.13
C ALA A 164 7.00 3.41 -20.77
N GLN A 165 7.40 4.38 -19.94
CA GLN A 165 7.99 4.13 -18.63
C GLN A 165 6.96 3.56 -17.63
N MET A 166 5.71 4.03 -17.69
CA MET A 166 4.58 3.48 -16.92
C MET A 166 4.28 2.02 -17.29
N LEU A 167 4.32 1.66 -18.58
CA LEU A 167 4.14 0.29 -19.08
C LEU A 167 5.25 -0.66 -18.60
N VAL A 168 6.51 -0.21 -18.60
CA VAL A 168 7.64 -0.98 -18.06
C VAL A 168 7.52 -1.16 -16.55
N PHE A 169 7.03 -0.15 -15.83
CA PHE A 169 6.85 -0.24 -14.38
C PHE A 169 5.69 -1.18 -13.98
N SER A 170 4.57 -1.16 -14.72
CA SER A 170 3.44 -2.03 -14.42
C SER A 170 3.78 -3.50 -14.68
N THR A 171 4.54 -3.80 -15.73
CA THR A 171 4.98 -5.16 -16.06
C THR A 171 5.99 -5.72 -15.06
N ARG A 172 6.92 -4.89 -14.53
CA ARG A 172 7.84 -5.32 -13.47
C ARG A 172 7.16 -5.61 -12.13
N ARG A 173 6.11 -4.84 -11.79
CA ARG A 173 5.32 -5.10 -10.56
C ARG A 173 4.60 -6.45 -10.58
N PHE A 174 4.28 -6.99 -11.76
CA PHE A 174 3.67 -8.31 -11.89
C PHE A 174 4.66 -9.48 -11.82
N GLN A 175 5.96 -9.25 -12.07
CA GLN A 175 6.97 -10.32 -11.97
C GLN A 175 7.59 -10.47 -10.59
N GLN A 176 7.55 -9.45 -9.74
CA GLN A 176 7.97 -9.56 -8.35
C GLN A 176 6.78 -9.97 -7.47
N GLY A 177 6.35 -11.22 -7.63
CA GLY A 177 5.56 -11.88 -6.58
C GLY A 177 6.36 -11.90 -5.28
N PRO A 178 5.71 -11.81 -4.11
CA PRO A 178 6.40 -11.75 -2.82
C PRO A 178 7.26 -13.01 -2.65
N VAL A 179 8.58 -12.85 -2.65
CA VAL A 179 9.50 -13.87 -2.19
C VAL A 179 9.34 -13.93 -0.68
N LEU A 180 8.49 -14.85 -0.22
CA LEU A 180 8.39 -15.23 1.19
C LEU A 180 9.70 -15.94 1.58
N VAL A 181 10.57 -15.21 2.27
CA VAL A 181 11.68 -15.76 3.07
C VAL A 181 11.17 -16.03 4.47
#